data_AF-A0AB73LR76-F1
#
_entry.id   AF-A0AB73LR76-F1
#
_cell.length_a   1.000
_cell.length_b   1.000
_cell.length_c   1.000
_cell.angle_alpha   90.00
_cell.angle_beta   90.00
_cell.angle_gamma   90.00
#
_symmetry.space_group_name_H-M   'P 1'
#
loop_
_entity.id
_entity.type
_entity.pdbx_description
1 polymer ?
#
loop_
_entity_poly.entity_id
_entity_poly.type
_entity_poly.pdbx_seq_one_letter_code
_entity_poly.pdbx_strand_id
1 'polypeptide(L)'
;MPITPDTKDWTWVLENRCGECGFDPATTSFTQIPDMVRENLAAWRPVLSRPEVRRRPDEQTWSPLEYGAHVRDVFRIFLTRLQLMLAEEDPLFENWDQDKTAIEDRYAEQDPQTVAKDLATAGEAIAAAFAGVPSGSLMRRGRRSNGSVFTVETLGLYFVHDPVHHLHDVSRLPAD
;
A
#
# COMPACT_ATOMS: atom_id res chain seq x y z
N MET A 1 -20.22 13.62 -2.68
CA MET A 1 -20.36 12.65 -3.80
C MET A 1 -19.32 11.54 -3.59
N PRO A 2 -19.50 10.32 -4.12
CA PRO A 2 -18.44 9.30 -4.06
C PRO A 2 -17.23 9.76 -4.89
N ILE A 3 -16.03 9.39 -4.44
CA ILE A 3 -14.78 9.63 -5.18
C ILE A 3 -14.83 8.85 -6.49
N THR A 4 -14.30 9.43 -7.57
CA THR A 4 -14.21 8.76 -8.86
C THR A 4 -13.38 7.48 -8.71
N PRO A 5 -13.94 6.30 -9.06
CA PRO A 5 -13.23 5.05 -8.84
C PRO A 5 -11.90 5.00 -9.59
N ASP A 6 -10.88 4.47 -8.94
CA ASP A 6 -9.59 4.26 -9.57
C ASP A 6 -9.62 3.04 -10.50
N THR A 7 -9.43 3.29 -11.79
CA THR A 7 -9.43 2.26 -12.84
C THR A 7 -8.04 2.06 -13.45
N LYS A 8 -7.00 2.68 -12.90
CA LYS A 8 -5.64 2.61 -13.44
C LYS A 8 -5.03 1.23 -13.20
N ASP A 9 -4.35 0.70 -14.22
CA ASP A 9 -3.47 -0.45 -14.05
C ASP A 9 -2.12 0.01 -13.51
N TRP A 10 -1.99 0.04 -12.19
CA TRP A 10 -0.78 0.47 -11.50
C TRP A 10 0.45 -0.42 -11.76
N THR A 11 0.33 -1.56 -12.45
CA THR A 11 1.50 -2.40 -12.76
C THR A 11 2.53 -1.70 -13.66
N TRP A 12 2.15 -0.61 -14.35
CA TRP A 12 3.08 0.23 -15.11
C TRP A 12 4.27 0.73 -14.27
N VAL A 13 4.09 0.86 -12.95
CA VAL A 13 5.14 1.34 -12.03
C VAL A 13 6.29 0.34 -11.88
N LEU A 14 6.14 -0.89 -12.37
CA LEU A 14 7.24 -1.85 -12.45
C LEU A 14 8.18 -1.56 -13.62
N GLU A 15 7.73 -0.77 -14.59
CA GLU A 15 8.48 -0.46 -15.81
C GLU A 15 9.01 0.97 -15.83
N ASN A 16 8.43 1.87 -15.03
CA ASN A 16 8.76 3.29 -15.06
C ASN A 16 8.79 3.90 -13.66
N ARG A 17 9.66 4.90 -13.50
CA ARG A 17 9.69 5.78 -12.32
C ARG A 17 8.39 6.56 -12.19
N CYS A 18 7.88 6.65 -10.96
CA CYS A 18 6.72 7.48 -10.65
C CYS A 18 7.07 8.98 -10.70
N GLY A 19 6.37 9.73 -11.53
CA GLY A 19 6.59 11.19 -11.70
C GLY A 19 6.14 12.03 -10.50
N GLU A 20 5.30 11.47 -9.62
CA GLU A 20 4.72 12.19 -8.48
C GLU A 20 5.55 11.95 -7.22
N CYS A 21 5.61 10.71 -6.73
CA CYS A 21 6.34 10.37 -5.51
C CYS A 21 7.84 10.10 -5.74
N GLY A 22 8.27 9.98 -7.00
CA GLY A 22 9.68 9.75 -7.36
C GLY A 22 10.18 8.32 -7.19
N PHE A 23 9.35 7.39 -6.72
CA PHE A 23 9.67 5.97 -6.58
C PHE A 23 10.12 5.37 -7.91
N ASP A 24 11.22 4.61 -7.88
CA ASP A 24 11.81 4.00 -9.08
C ASP A 24 12.07 2.50 -8.82
N PRO A 25 11.36 1.58 -9.50
CA PRO A 25 11.58 0.15 -9.34
C PRO A 25 12.97 -0.27 -9.81
N ALA A 26 13.60 0.45 -10.74
CA ALA A 26 14.88 0.06 -11.34
C ALA A 26 16.06 0.31 -10.40
N THR A 27 15.89 1.18 -9.40
CA THR A 27 16.92 1.50 -8.40
C THR A 27 16.57 1.03 -6.99
N THR A 28 15.41 0.39 -6.83
CA THR A 28 14.95 -0.18 -5.56
C THR A 28 15.18 -1.69 -5.57
N SER A 29 16.00 -2.19 -4.66
CA SER A 29 16.18 -3.63 -4.46
C SER A 29 15.11 -4.19 -3.51
N PHE A 30 14.75 -5.45 -3.71
CA PHE A 30 13.78 -6.14 -2.85
C PHE A 30 14.16 -6.11 -1.37
N THR A 31 15.46 -6.18 -1.06
CA THR A 31 15.97 -6.17 0.32
C THR A 31 15.78 -4.83 1.04
N GLN A 32 15.49 -3.74 0.32
CA GLN A 32 15.19 -2.43 0.91
C GLN A 32 13.73 -2.29 1.38
N ILE A 33 12.82 -3.13 0.87
CA ILE A 33 11.38 -3.02 1.15
C ILE A 33 11.06 -3.00 2.66
N PRO A 34 11.64 -3.87 3.52
CA PRO A 34 11.33 -3.84 4.95
C PRO A 34 11.63 -2.49 5.61
N ASP A 35 12.75 -1.86 5.26
CA ASP A 35 13.15 -0.59 5.84
C ASP A 35 12.29 0.56 5.30
N MET A 36 11.98 0.55 4.01
CA MET A 36 11.04 1.50 3.40
C MET A 36 9.65 1.45 4.06
N VAL A 37 9.15 0.26 4.39
CA VAL A 37 7.87 0.11 5.11
C VAL A 37 7.97 0.72 6.52
N ARG A 38 9.05 0.47 7.26
CA ARG A 38 9.20 1.04 8.61
C ARG A 38 9.37 2.55 8.60
N GLU A 39 10.09 3.10 7.63
CA GLU A 39 10.18 4.55 7.40
C GLU A 39 8.80 5.15 7.09
N ASN A 40 8.02 4.48 6.23
CA ASN A 40 6.65 4.86 5.91
C ASN A 40 5.75 4.87 7.16
N LEU A 41 5.83 3.84 8.00
CA LEU A 41 5.10 3.77 9.28
C LEU A 41 5.47 4.92 10.22
N ALA A 42 6.76 5.22 10.34
CA ALA A 42 7.23 6.31 11.20
C ALA A 42 6.66 7.66 10.73
N ALA A 43 6.57 7.88 9.41
CA ALA A 43 6.03 9.09 8.82
C ALA A 43 4.51 9.22 8.93
N TRP A 44 3.76 8.11 8.93
CA TRP A 44 2.31 8.12 9.13
C TRP A 44 1.87 8.53 10.54
N ARG A 45 2.69 8.24 11.57
CA ARG A 45 2.36 8.57 12.97
C ARG A 45 2.00 10.06 13.19
N PRO A 46 2.85 11.03 12.79
CA PRO A 46 2.49 12.44 12.91
C PRO A 46 1.33 12.84 11.99
N VAL A 47 1.16 12.22 10.82
CA VAL A 47 0.03 12.50 9.91
C VAL A 47 -1.31 12.16 10.56
N LEU A 48 -1.43 10.96 11.13
CA LEU A 48 -2.68 10.49 11.76
C LEU A 48 -3.01 11.21 13.07
N SER A 49 -2.05 11.97 13.61
CA SER A 49 -2.24 12.79 14.81
C SER A 49 -2.68 14.23 14.51
N ARG A 50 -2.78 14.62 13.23
CA ARG A 50 -3.18 15.97 12.82
C ARG A 50 -4.65 16.25 13.19
N PRO A 51 -4.98 17.45 13.70
CA PRO A 51 -6.38 17.84 13.95
C PRO A 51 -7.29 17.71 12.72
N GLU A 52 -6.75 17.98 11.54
CA GLU A 52 -7.43 17.97 10.24
C GLU A 52 -7.37 16.61 9.52
N VAL A 53 -6.96 15.52 10.19
CA VAL A 53 -6.79 14.18 9.57
C VAL A 53 -8.04 13.68 8.83
N ARG A 54 -9.23 14.14 9.21
CA ARG A 54 -10.51 13.80 8.57
C ARG A 54 -10.91 14.71 7.41
N ARG A 55 -10.21 15.84 7.22
CA ARG A 55 -10.57 16.84 6.22
C ARG A 55 -10.05 16.38 4.86
N ARG A 56 -10.97 16.10 3.95
CA ARG A 56 -10.64 15.95 2.53
C ARG A 56 -10.26 17.32 1.93
N PRO A 57 -9.22 17.41 1.09
CA PRO A 57 -8.84 18.66 0.45
C PRO A 57 -9.88 19.10 -0.61
N ASP A 58 -10.52 18.14 -1.27
CA ASP A 58 -11.64 18.34 -2.21
C ASP A 58 -12.57 17.11 -2.20
N GLU A 59 -13.63 17.12 -3.03
CA GLU A 59 -14.61 16.03 -3.05
C GLU A 59 -14.08 14.72 -3.69
N GLN A 60 -12.98 14.78 -4.43
CA GLN A 60 -12.41 13.69 -5.21
C GLN A 60 -11.16 13.07 -4.58
N THR A 61 -10.67 13.63 -3.47
CA THR A 61 -9.45 13.17 -2.81
C THR A 61 -9.76 12.66 -1.41
N TRP A 62 -9.23 11.48 -1.05
CA TRP A 62 -9.35 10.95 0.31
C TRP A 62 -8.69 11.88 1.34
N SER A 63 -9.25 11.87 2.55
CA SER A 63 -8.61 12.53 3.70
C SER A 63 -7.37 11.74 4.15
N PRO A 64 -6.46 12.36 4.91
CA PRO A 64 -5.33 11.62 5.49
C PRO A 64 -5.73 10.39 6.31
N LEU A 65 -6.89 10.42 6.99
CA LEU A 65 -7.43 9.28 7.72
C LEU A 65 -7.78 8.12 6.78
N GLU A 66 -8.44 8.44 5.67
CA GLU A 66 -8.86 7.45 4.68
C GLU A 66 -7.67 6.82 3.97
N TYR A 67 -6.65 7.62 3.59
CA TYR A 67 -5.40 7.08 3.08
C TYR A 67 -4.67 6.21 4.11
N GLY A 68 -4.65 6.60 5.39
CA GLY A 68 -4.05 5.76 6.44
C GLY A 68 -4.76 4.42 6.63
N ALA A 69 -6.10 4.41 6.54
CA ALA A 69 -6.89 3.17 6.57
C ALA A 69 -6.64 2.31 5.33
N HIS A 70 -6.53 2.94 4.15
CA HIS A 70 -6.19 2.28 2.91
C HIS A 70 -4.80 1.60 2.97
N VAL A 71 -3.75 2.32 3.38
CA VAL A 71 -2.39 1.77 3.49
C VAL A 71 -2.32 0.60 4.48
N ARG A 72 -3.10 0.66 5.58
CA ARG A 72 -3.24 -0.48 6.51
C ARG A 72 -3.76 -1.72 5.78
N ASP A 73 -4.78 -1.58 4.95
CA ASP A 73 -5.38 -2.71 4.27
C ASP A 73 -4.54 -3.20 3.09
N VAL A 74 -3.79 -2.31 2.42
CA VAL A 74 -2.71 -2.68 1.50
C VAL A 74 -1.69 -3.60 2.19
N PHE A 75 -1.20 -3.23 3.38
CA PHE A 75 -0.28 -4.09 4.14
C PHE A 75 -0.87 -5.47 4.43
N ARG A 76 -2.14 -5.54 4.86
CA ARG A 76 -2.82 -6.81 5.16
C ARG A 76 -3.01 -7.68 3.91
N ILE A 77 -3.44 -7.08 2.81
CA ILE A 77 -3.72 -7.80 1.56
C ILE A 77 -2.43 -8.33 0.96
N PHE A 78 -1.37 -7.52 0.91
CA PHE A 78 -0.09 -7.94 0.36
C PHE A 78 0.61 -8.97 1.24
N LEU A 79 0.41 -8.95 2.56
CA LEU A 79 0.85 -10.03 3.44
C LEU A 79 0.21 -11.37 3.05
N THR A 80 -1.10 -11.41 2.86
CA THR A 80 -1.81 -12.61 2.43
C THR A 80 -1.31 -13.10 1.07
N ARG A 81 -1.15 -12.19 0.10
CA ARG A 81 -0.65 -12.54 -1.25
C ARG A 81 0.77 -13.10 -1.22
N LEU A 82 1.67 -12.48 -0.45
CA LEU A 82 3.02 -12.97 -0.26
C LEU A 82 3.02 -14.38 0.36
N GLN A 83 2.23 -14.58 1.42
CA GLN A 83 2.11 -15.89 2.07
C GLN A 83 1.61 -16.98 1.12
N LEU A 84 0.59 -16.68 0.30
CA LEU A 84 0.12 -17.60 -0.73
C LEU A 84 1.25 -17.95 -1.72
N MET A 85 1.95 -16.95 -2.25
CA MET A 85 3.04 -17.18 -3.21
C MET A 85 4.20 -17.99 -2.63
N LEU A 86 4.44 -17.94 -1.32
CA LEU A 86 5.47 -18.73 -0.65
C LEU A 86 4.98 -20.15 -0.32
N ALA A 87 3.70 -20.35 -0.03
CA ALA A 87 3.12 -21.64 0.35
C ALA A 87 2.70 -22.50 -0.86
N GLU A 88 2.26 -21.87 -1.94
CA GLU A 88 1.61 -22.53 -3.08
C GLU A 88 2.36 -22.29 -4.40
N GLU A 89 2.15 -23.17 -5.37
CA GLU A 89 2.69 -23.03 -6.73
C GLU A 89 1.71 -22.24 -7.61
N ASP A 90 2.14 -21.07 -8.09
CA ASP A 90 1.37 -20.18 -8.98
C ASP A 90 -0.09 -19.90 -8.51
N PRO A 91 -0.29 -19.47 -7.25
CA PRO A 91 -1.62 -19.26 -6.69
C PRO A 91 -2.35 -18.12 -7.41
N LEU A 92 -3.68 -18.26 -7.45
CA LEU A 92 -4.59 -17.21 -7.86
C LEU A 92 -5.08 -16.46 -6.61
N PHE A 93 -4.86 -15.15 -6.54
CA PHE A 93 -5.39 -14.30 -5.49
C PHE A 93 -6.32 -13.23 -6.06
N GLU A 94 -7.32 -12.84 -5.27
CA GLU A 94 -8.36 -11.92 -5.73
C GLU A 94 -7.83 -10.51 -6.01
N ASN A 95 -8.42 -9.90 -7.04
CA ASN A 95 -8.35 -8.46 -7.22
C ASN A 95 -9.13 -7.77 -6.09
N TRP A 96 -8.65 -6.60 -5.70
CA TRP A 96 -9.23 -5.84 -4.60
C TRP A 96 -9.74 -4.50 -5.12
N ASP A 97 -10.99 -4.18 -4.77
CA ASP A 97 -11.62 -2.89 -5.03
C ASP A 97 -11.49 -2.03 -3.78
N GLN A 98 -10.50 -1.13 -3.82
CA GLN A 98 -10.17 -0.24 -2.72
C GLN A 98 -11.28 0.78 -2.43
N ASP A 99 -11.98 1.26 -3.46
CA ASP A 99 -13.02 2.27 -3.32
C ASP A 99 -14.28 1.68 -2.71
N LYS A 100 -14.64 0.47 -3.16
CA LYS A 100 -15.71 -0.30 -2.54
C LYS A 100 -15.41 -0.58 -1.07
N THR A 101 -14.18 -0.98 -0.74
CA THR A 101 -13.77 -1.26 0.64
C THR A 101 -13.81 -0.01 1.50
N ALA A 102 -13.32 1.14 0.99
CA ALA A 102 -13.36 2.40 1.72
C ALA A 102 -14.80 2.82 2.10
N ILE A 103 -15.78 2.52 1.24
CA ILE A 103 -17.20 2.77 1.49
C ILE A 103 -17.78 1.75 2.48
N GLU A 104 -17.60 0.44 2.22
CA GLU A 104 -18.17 -0.65 3.03
C GLU A 104 -17.63 -0.63 4.46
N ASP A 105 -16.32 -0.38 4.63
CA ASP A 105 -15.65 -0.29 5.93
C ASP A 105 -15.62 1.13 6.51
N ARG A 106 -16.27 2.08 5.83
CA ARG A 106 -16.53 3.45 6.29
C ARG A 106 -15.26 4.15 6.76
N TYR A 107 -14.21 4.17 5.93
CA TYR A 107 -12.89 4.70 6.31
C TYR A 107 -12.94 6.10 6.94
N ALA A 108 -13.76 7.00 6.39
CA ALA A 108 -13.91 8.37 6.91
C ALA A 108 -14.45 8.45 8.35
N GLU A 109 -15.18 7.42 8.80
CA GLU A 109 -15.80 7.34 10.11
C GLU A 109 -14.93 6.62 11.15
N GLN A 110 -13.83 5.97 10.73
CA GLN A 110 -12.98 5.21 11.63
C GLN A 110 -12.30 6.11 12.68
N ASP A 111 -11.87 5.52 13.79
CA ASP A 111 -11.11 6.20 14.83
C ASP A 111 -9.62 6.32 14.44
N PRO A 112 -9.03 7.53 14.35
CA PRO A 112 -7.64 7.72 13.93
C PRO A 112 -6.61 6.99 14.80
N GLN A 113 -6.87 6.87 16.11
CA GLN A 113 -5.95 6.15 17.00
C GLN A 113 -5.96 4.65 16.72
N THR A 114 -7.14 4.10 16.46
CA THR A 114 -7.33 2.71 16.04
C THR A 114 -6.66 2.47 14.68
N VAL A 115 -6.87 3.34 13.69
CA VAL A 115 -6.21 3.25 12.38
C VAL A 115 -4.69 3.29 12.53
N ALA A 116 -4.14 4.20 13.35
CA ALA A 116 -2.69 4.30 13.56
C ALA A 116 -2.10 3.04 14.21
N LYS A 117 -2.78 2.46 15.21
CA LYS A 117 -2.36 1.23 15.87
C LYS A 117 -2.38 0.05 14.91
N ASP A 118 -3.46 -0.10 14.15
CA ASP A 118 -3.62 -1.19 13.21
C ASP A 118 -2.66 -1.07 12.02
N LEU A 119 -2.44 0.13 11.52
CA LEU A 119 -1.45 0.43 10.49
C LEU A 119 -0.05 0.02 10.94
N ALA A 120 0.35 0.39 12.16
CA ALA A 120 1.64 -0.01 12.72
C ALA A 120 1.76 -1.55 12.85
N THR A 121 0.69 -2.20 13.30
CA THR A 121 0.66 -3.67 13.45
C THR A 121 0.78 -4.37 12.09
N ALA A 122 0.00 -3.93 11.10
CA ALA A 122 0.01 -4.50 9.76
C ALA A 122 1.35 -4.24 9.04
N GLY A 123 1.88 -3.03 9.18
CA GLY A 123 3.15 -2.63 8.58
C GLY A 123 4.34 -3.41 9.12
N GLU A 124 4.44 -3.61 10.45
CA GLU A 124 5.50 -4.45 11.01
C GLU A 124 5.39 -5.91 10.57
N ALA A 125 4.16 -6.44 10.46
CA ALA A 125 3.93 -7.80 9.98
C ALA A 125 4.40 -7.99 8.53
N ILE A 126 4.06 -7.07 7.62
CA ILE A 126 4.48 -7.17 6.21
C ILE A 126 5.98 -6.89 6.04
N ALA A 127 6.56 -5.95 6.80
CA ALA A 127 8.00 -5.70 6.79
C ALA A 127 8.78 -6.95 7.24
N ALA A 128 8.34 -7.61 8.31
CA ALA A 128 8.93 -8.85 8.79
C ALA A 128 8.77 -9.99 7.77
N ALA A 129 7.61 -10.09 7.10
CA ALA A 129 7.37 -11.10 6.09
C ALA A 129 8.29 -10.95 4.88
N PHE A 130 8.44 -9.72 4.35
CA PHE A 130 9.38 -9.45 3.25
C PHE A 130 10.83 -9.70 3.65
N ALA A 131 11.24 -9.33 4.87
CA ALA A 131 12.59 -9.59 5.37
C ALA A 131 12.89 -11.10 5.50
N GLY A 132 11.87 -11.92 5.73
CA GLY A 132 11.98 -13.37 5.87
C GLY A 132 11.97 -14.16 4.56
N VAL A 133 11.79 -13.50 3.40
CA VAL A 133 11.72 -14.19 2.11
C VAL A 133 13.09 -14.79 1.74
N PRO A 134 13.19 -16.11 1.52
CA PRO A 134 14.43 -16.71 1.04
C PRO A 134 14.78 -16.20 -0.37
N SER A 135 16.05 -15.94 -0.64
CA SER A 135 16.51 -15.46 -1.95
C SER A 135 16.12 -16.38 -3.11
N GLY A 136 16.09 -17.69 -2.87
CA GLY A 136 15.64 -18.69 -3.85
C GLY A 136 14.14 -18.65 -4.17
N SER A 137 13.34 -17.88 -3.43
CA SER A 137 11.90 -17.76 -3.62
C SER A 137 11.47 -16.50 -4.38
N LEU A 138 12.39 -15.58 -4.70
CA LEU A 138 12.08 -14.30 -5.34
C LEU A 138 11.36 -14.45 -6.69
N MET A 139 11.66 -15.53 -7.43
CA MET A 139 11.07 -15.79 -8.75
C MET A 139 9.78 -16.63 -8.70
N ARG A 140 9.29 -17.01 -7.51
CA ARG A 140 8.01 -17.72 -7.38
C ARG A 140 6.88 -16.85 -7.91
N ARG A 141 5.99 -17.44 -8.71
CA ARG A 141 4.93 -16.73 -9.42
C ARG A 141 3.61 -16.78 -8.67
N GLY A 142 2.74 -15.82 -8.97
CA GLY A 142 1.35 -15.76 -8.57
C GLY A 142 0.56 -14.87 -9.51
N ARG A 143 -0.75 -15.07 -9.56
CA ARG A 143 -1.65 -14.38 -10.48
C ARG A 143 -2.75 -13.67 -9.70
N ARG A 144 -3.02 -12.41 -10.09
CA ARG A 144 -4.20 -11.69 -9.62
C ARG A 144 -5.39 -12.04 -10.51
N SER A 145 -6.60 -12.11 -9.96
CA SER A 145 -7.80 -12.50 -10.73
C SER A 145 -8.17 -11.55 -11.89
N ASN A 146 -7.55 -10.36 -11.96
CA ASN A 146 -7.64 -9.45 -13.11
C ASN A 146 -6.64 -9.77 -14.26
N GLY A 147 -5.85 -10.84 -14.15
CA GLY A 147 -4.91 -11.30 -15.17
C GLY A 147 -3.46 -10.83 -14.99
N SER A 148 -3.18 -9.90 -14.06
CA SER A 148 -1.79 -9.50 -13.77
C SER A 148 -0.98 -10.67 -13.19
N VAL A 149 0.28 -10.76 -13.59
CA VAL A 149 1.20 -11.81 -13.13
C VAL A 149 2.39 -11.19 -12.40
N PHE A 150 2.73 -11.75 -11.25
CA PHE A 150 3.84 -11.28 -10.41
C PHE A 150 4.82 -12.41 -10.12
N THR A 151 6.09 -12.04 -9.92
CA THR A 151 7.01 -12.82 -9.07
C THR A 151 6.97 -12.25 -7.65
N VAL A 152 7.52 -12.95 -6.66
CA VAL A 152 7.60 -12.40 -5.29
C VAL A 152 8.35 -11.06 -5.29
N GLU A 153 9.41 -10.96 -6.08
CA GLU A 153 10.15 -9.71 -6.26
C GLU A 153 9.28 -8.58 -6.83
N THR A 154 8.61 -8.81 -7.97
CA THR A 154 7.80 -7.76 -8.58
C THR A 154 6.55 -7.44 -7.77
N LEU A 155 5.99 -8.41 -7.02
CA LEU A 155 4.93 -8.13 -6.07
C LEU A 155 5.41 -7.15 -4.98
N GLY A 156 6.62 -7.35 -4.46
CA GLY A 156 7.22 -6.48 -3.44
C GLY A 156 7.49 -5.06 -3.95
N LEU A 157 8.03 -4.93 -5.16
CA LEU A 157 8.29 -3.61 -5.77
C LEU A 157 6.98 -2.88 -6.12
N TYR A 158 6.00 -3.61 -6.65
CA TYR A 158 4.66 -3.08 -6.92
C TYR A 158 3.98 -2.63 -5.62
N PHE A 159 4.08 -3.45 -4.57
CA PHE A 159 3.57 -3.16 -3.24
C PHE A 159 4.14 -1.85 -2.70
N VAL A 160 5.47 -1.71 -2.62
CA VAL A 160 6.09 -0.63 -1.83
C VAL A 160 5.85 0.76 -2.46
N HIS A 161 5.56 0.82 -3.76
CA HIS A 161 5.15 2.05 -4.43
C HIS A 161 3.92 2.69 -3.75
N ASP A 162 2.91 1.90 -3.44
CA ASP A 162 1.60 2.37 -3.00
C ASP A 162 1.67 3.10 -1.63
N PRO A 163 2.25 2.52 -0.55
CA PRO A 163 2.47 3.24 0.69
C PRO A 163 3.33 4.51 0.52
N VAL A 164 4.37 4.46 -0.32
CA VAL A 164 5.24 5.61 -0.60
C VAL A 164 4.46 6.72 -1.30
N HIS A 165 3.60 6.36 -2.26
CA HIS A 165 2.76 7.28 -2.99
C HIS A 165 1.72 7.93 -2.08
N HIS A 166 1.01 7.16 -1.28
CA HIS A 166 -0.02 7.73 -0.39
C HIS A 166 0.54 8.54 0.76
N LEU A 167 1.78 8.26 1.20
CA LEU A 167 2.48 9.16 2.09
C LEU A 167 2.81 10.49 1.39
N HIS A 168 3.19 10.45 0.11
CA HIS A 168 3.41 11.66 -0.69
C HIS A 168 2.14 12.52 -0.82
N ASP A 169 0.99 11.87 -1.07
CA ASP A 169 -0.32 12.53 -1.20
C ASP A 169 -0.67 13.38 0.04
N VAL A 170 -0.34 12.89 1.23
CA VAL A 170 -0.68 13.54 2.52
C VAL A 170 0.46 14.40 3.10
N SER A 171 1.65 14.33 2.52
CA SER A 171 2.83 15.07 3.00
C SER A 171 2.86 16.52 2.54
N ARG A 172 2.11 16.85 1.48
CA ARG A 172 1.95 18.24 1.04
C ARG A 172 0.87 18.90 1.90
N LEU A 173 1.24 19.93 2.68
CA LEU A 173 0.24 20.82 3.26
C LEU A 173 -0.52 21.49 2.10
N PRO A 174 -1.85 21.67 2.18
CA PRO A 174 -2.52 22.56 1.24
C PRO A 174 -1.82 23.91 1.30
N ALA A 175 -1.44 24.45 0.14
CA ALA A 175 -0.99 25.84 0.08
C ALA A 175 -2.10 26.72 0.66
N ASP A 176 -1.73 27.59 1.60
CA ASP A 176 -2.62 28.59 2.20
C ASP A 176 -3.31 29.48 1.15
#